data_AF-A0A133UYB2-F1
#
_entry.id   AF-A0A133UYB2-F1
#
_cell.length_a   1.000
_cell.length_b   1.000
_cell.length_c   1.000
_cell.angle_alpha   90.00
_cell.angle_beta   90.00
_cell.angle_gamma   90.00
#
_symmetry.space_group_name_H-M   'P 1'
#
loop_
_entity.id
_entity.type
_entity.pdbx_description
1 polymer ?
#
loop_
_entity_poly.entity_id
_entity_poly.type
_entity_poly.pdbx_seq_one_letter_code
_entity_poly.pdbx_strand_id
1 'polypeptide(L)'
;MMKCENCGGEITEVKCPECGAIQTDLLEEASEMFESLPEEVQEFLKKSVEESATDEEFISKVMVGNCPNCGSDLTVDCENVRGIEDPTVGLCEECQHVWCLECMTPLDRDGLDCPHWEICDDCQEDFKRCHARGYLPECPKIKSGQ
;
A
#
# COMPACT_ATOMS: atom_id res chain seq x y z
N MET A 1 10.67 21.12 -1.02
CA MET A 1 12.06 21.60 -1.07
C MET A 1 12.36 22.28 0.24
N MET A 2 13.41 21.82 0.90
CA MET A 2 13.91 22.36 2.17
C MET A 2 15.39 22.72 2.01
N LYS A 3 15.99 23.37 3.00
CA LYS A 3 17.43 23.65 3.00
C LYS A 3 18.15 22.65 3.88
N CYS A 4 19.29 22.17 3.41
CA CYS A 4 20.21 21.38 4.22
C CYS A 4 20.77 22.24 5.37
N GLU A 5 20.59 21.79 6.60
CA GLU A 5 21.07 22.52 7.79
C GLU A 5 22.61 22.61 7.86
N ASN A 6 23.31 21.68 7.23
CA ASN A 6 24.78 21.63 7.24
C ASN A 6 25.43 22.51 6.16
N CYS A 7 24.96 22.42 4.90
CA CYS A 7 25.60 23.11 3.77
C CYS A 7 24.75 24.25 3.17
N GLY A 8 23.50 24.42 3.58
CA GLY A 8 22.58 25.43 3.07
C GLY A 8 22.04 25.17 1.67
N GLY A 9 22.42 24.05 1.03
CA GLY A 9 21.92 23.65 -0.29
C GLY A 9 20.44 23.28 -0.28
N GLU A 10 19.76 23.43 -1.41
CA GLU A 10 18.37 22.99 -1.56
C GLU A 10 18.31 21.48 -1.72
N ILE A 11 17.44 20.83 -0.94
CA ILE A 11 17.28 19.37 -0.94
C ILE A 11 15.79 19.00 -0.99
N THR A 12 15.54 17.82 -1.54
CA THR A 12 14.22 17.18 -1.62
C THR A 12 14.14 15.88 -0.81
N GLU A 13 15.26 15.42 -0.28
CA GLU A 13 15.41 14.14 0.42
C GLU A 13 16.03 14.36 1.81
N VAL A 14 15.85 13.37 2.71
CA VAL A 14 16.37 13.38 4.08
C VAL A 14 17.91 13.40 4.10
N LYS A 15 18.56 12.77 3.12
CA LYS A 15 20.01 12.80 2.97
C LYS A 15 20.41 13.84 1.93
N CYS A 16 21.23 14.80 2.33
CA CYS A 16 21.74 15.81 1.40
C CYS A 16 22.68 15.17 0.37
N PRO A 17 22.44 15.33 -0.95
CA PRO A 17 23.30 14.74 -1.98
C PRO A 17 24.69 15.41 -2.05
N GLU A 18 24.77 16.68 -1.67
CA GLU A 18 26.00 17.47 -1.74
C GLU A 18 26.98 17.19 -0.59
N CYS A 19 26.48 17.07 0.64
CA CYS A 19 27.33 16.92 1.83
C CYS A 19 27.11 15.62 2.61
N GLY A 20 26.13 14.80 2.22
CA GLY A 20 25.79 13.54 2.87
C GLY A 20 25.11 13.67 4.24
N ALA A 21 24.86 14.88 4.73
CA ALA A 21 24.21 15.10 6.02
C ALA A 21 22.76 14.63 5.99
N ILE A 22 22.37 13.87 7.03
CA ILE A 22 21.00 13.45 7.30
C ILE A 22 20.32 14.59 8.06
N GLN A 23 19.17 15.04 7.57
CA GLN A 23 18.38 16.07 8.26
C GLN A 23 17.66 15.43 9.46
N THR A 24 18.03 15.84 10.67
CA THR A 24 17.58 15.21 11.91
C THR A 24 16.12 15.50 12.22
N ASP A 25 15.61 16.68 11.88
CA ASP A 25 14.23 17.08 12.16
C ASP A 25 13.20 16.17 11.48
N LEU A 26 13.46 15.77 10.22
CA LEU A 26 12.62 14.80 9.51
C LEU A 26 12.73 13.38 10.10
N LEU A 27 13.87 13.06 10.69
CA LEU A 27 14.10 11.78 11.34
C LEU A 27 13.34 11.71 12.68
N GLU A 28 13.28 12.81 13.42
CA GLU A 28 12.52 12.94 14.67
C GLU A 28 11.01 12.79 14.41
N GLU A 29 10.45 13.51 13.44
CA GLU A 29 9.02 13.38 13.08
C GLU A 29 8.66 11.96 12.64
N ALA A 30 9.52 11.31 11.84
CA ALA A 30 9.31 9.92 11.42
C ALA A 30 9.40 8.93 12.60
N SER A 31 10.31 9.16 13.54
CA SER A 31 10.46 8.33 14.76
C SER A 31 9.23 8.47 15.65
N GLU A 32 8.76 9.69 15.90
CA GLU A 32 7.55 9.95 16.70
C GLU A 32 6.31 9.30 16.06
N MET A 33 6.18 9.40 14.74
CA MET A 33 5.10 8.74 14.01
C MET A 33 5.17 7.22 14.17
N PHE A 34 6.36 6.62 14.01
CA PHE A 34 6.55 5.18 14.16
C PHE A 34 6.26 4.71 15.60
N GLU A 35 6.74 5.44 16.61
CA GLU A 35 6.50 5.14 18.03
C GLU A 35 5.03 5.24 18.43
N SER A 36 4.24 6.04 17.71
CA SER A 36 2.78 6.15 17.92
C SER A 36 1.98 4.96 17.40
N LEU A 37 2.58 4.10 16.56
CA LEU A 37 1.92 2.92 16.02
C LEU A 37 1.79 1.81 17.07
N PRO A 38 0.77 0.94 16.99
CA PRO A 38 0.68 -0.24 17.84
C PRO A 38 1.94 -1.13 17.74
N GLU A 39 2.37 -1.76 18.85
CA GLU A 39 3.59 -2.59 18.87
C GLU A 39 3.60 -3.67 17.79
N GLU A 40 2.46 -4.31 17.54
CA GLU A 40 2.31 -5.32 16.49
C GLU A 40 2.61 -4.76 15.08
N VAL A 41 2.19 -3.52 14.82
CA VAL A 41 2.46 -2.84 13.54
C VAL A 41 3.93 -2.44 13.45
N GLN A 42 4.53 -2.00 14.55
CA GLN A 42 5.96 -1.69 14.60
C GLN A 42 6.82 -2.92 14.33
N GLU A 43 6.51 -4.06 14.96
CA GLU A 43 7.21 -5.33 14.75
C GLU A 43 7.06 -5.81 13.31
N PHE A 44 5.86 -5.72 12.74
CA PHE A 44 5.61 -6.04 11.35
C PHE A 44 6.47 -5.18 10.41
N LEU A 45 6.44 -3.85 10.56
CA LEU A 45 7.21 -2.94 9.69
C LEU A 45 8.72 -3.18 9.81
N LYS A 46 9.24 -3.38 11.02
CA LYS A 46 10.67 -3.71 11.24
C LYS A 46 11.06 -4.99 10.51
N LYS A 47 10.26 -6.04 10.68
CA LYS A 47 10.49 -7.32 10.01
C LYS A 47 10.42 -7.17 8.49
N SER A 48 9.46 -6.43 7.96
CA SER A 48 9.35 -6.18 6.53
C SER A 48 10.57 -5.46 5.96
N VAL A 49 11.15 -4.48 6.69
CA VAL A 49 12.41 -3.83 6.28
C VAL A 49 13.57 -4.83 6.27
N GLU A 50 13.68 -5.68 7.29
CA GLU A 50 14.77 -6.66 7.40
C GLU A 50 14.73 -7.75 6.30
N GLU A 51 13.53 -8.12 5.86
CA GLU A 51 13.30 -9.16 4.86
C GLU A 51 13.29 -8.67 3.41
N SER A 52 13.31 -7.35 3.18
CA SER A 52 13.27 -6.76 1.85
C SER A 52 14.67 -6.38 1.38
N ALA A 53 15.02 -6.75 0.15
CA ALA A 53 16.30 -6.37 -0.47
C ALA A 53 16.25 -4.97 -1.10
N THR A 54 15.05 -4.49 -1.44
CA THR A 54 14.81 -3.17 -2.06
C THR A 54 13.64 -2.44 -1.42
N ASP A 55 13.59 -1.11 -1.61
CA ASP A 55 12.46 -0.28 -1.15
C ASP A 55 11.13 -0.70 -1.82
N GLU A 56 11.20 -1.14 -3.09
CA GLU A 56 10.04 -1.62 -3.85
C GLU A 56 9.48 -2.93 -3.26
N GLU A 57 10.36 -3.87 -2.89
CA GLU A 57 9.95 -5.10 -2.19
C GLU A 57 9.32 -4.80 -0.83
N PHE A 58 9.88 -3.83 -0.09
CA PHE A 58 9.31 -3.39 1.18
C PHE A 58 7.91 -2.78 1.00
N ILE A 59 7.76 -1.84 0.06
CA ILE A 59 6.48 -1.19 -0.21
C ILE A 59 5.44 -2.23 -0.62
N SER A 60 5.79 -3.14 -1.54
CA SER A 60 4.84 -4.16 -2.00
C SER A 60 4.43 -5.10 -0.87
N LYS A 61 5.37 -5.56 -0.03
CA LYS A 61 5.04 -6.38 1.16
C LYS A 61 4.10 -5.67 2.13
N VAL A 62 4.31 -4.37 2.39
CA VAL A 62 3.48 -3.59 3.31
C VAL A 62 2.10 -3.30 2.72
N MET A 63 2.02 -3.00 1.43
CA MET A 63 0.78 -2.57 0.77
C MET A 63 -0.10 -3.74 0.33
N VAL A 64 0.50 -4.87 -0.04
CA VAL A 64 -0.20 -6.05 -0.56
C VAL A 64 -0.48 -7.08 0.53
N GLY A 65 0.51 -7.29 1.41
CA GLY A 65 0.46 -8.33 2.45
C GLY A 65 0.44 -9.75 1.87
N ASN A 66 0.24 -10.75 2.74
CA ASN A 66 0.25 -12.15 2.34
C ASN A 66 -0.93 -12.51 1.42
N CYS A 67 -0.69 -13.45 0.50
CA CYS A 67 -1.71 -13.95 -0.40
C CYS A 67 -2.91 -14.53 0.38
N PRO A 68 -4.15 -14.06 0.14
CA PRO A 68 -5.33 -14.55 0.85
C PRO A 68 -5.68 -16.01 0.52
N ASN A 69 -5.16 -16.56 -0.59
CA ASN A 69 -5.45 -17.92 -1.02
C ASN A 69 -4.46 -18.96 -0.47
N CYS A 70 -3.15 -18.67 -0.46
CA CYS A 70 -2.12 -19.64 -0.03
C CYS A 70 -1.27 -19.20 1.18
N GLY A 71 -1.39 -17.94 1.62
CA GLY A 71 -0.62 -17.38 2.74
C GLY A 71 0.83 -17.00 2.42
N SER A 72 1.27 -17.19 1.17
CA SER A 72 2.60 -16.78 0.69
C SER A 72 2.82 -15.28 0.83
N ASP A 73 4.05 -14.86 1.14
CA ASP A 73 4.50 -13.47 1.12
C ASP A 73 5.11 -13.05 -0.23
N LEU A 74 5.14 -13.96 -1.21
CA LEU A 74 5.55 -13.68 -2.59
C LEU A 74 4.40 -13.05 -3.35
N THR A 75 4.14 -11.79 -3.05
CA THR A 75 3.01 -11.02 -3.56
C THR A 75 3.45 -9.65 -4.04
N VAL A 76 2.84 -9.19 -5.12
CA VAL A 76 3.10 -7.88 -5.72
C VAL A 76 1.79 -7.17 -6.04
N ASP A 77 1.82 -5.84 -6.03
CA ASP A 77 0.78 -5.04 -6.68
C ASP A 77 1.02 -5.06 -8.20
N CYS A 78 -0.04 -4.82 -8.97
CA CYS A 78 0.02 -4.96 -10.41
C CYS A 78 0.25 -3.65 -11.15
N GLU A 79 0.76 -2.59 -10.50
CA GLU A 79 1.04 -1.30 -11.16
C GLU A 79 1.98 -1.47 -12.36
N ASN A 80 2.99 -2.33 -12.21
CA ASN A 80 4.03 -2.57 -13.21
C ASN A 80 3.90 -3.94 -13.91
N VAL A 81 2.84 -4.68 -13.64
CA VAL A 81 2.61 -6.01 -14.23
C VAL A 81 1.94 -5.84 -15.59
N ARG A 82 2.70 -6.14 -16.65
CA ARG A 82 2.25 -5.98 -18.04
C ARG A 82 0.93 -6.73 -18.28
N GLY A 83 -0.06 -6.01 -18.80
CA GLY A 83 -1.39 -6.54 -19.08
C GLY A 83 -2.39 -6.43 -17.92
N ILE A 84 -1.97 -5.94 -16.75
CA ILE A 84 -2.85 -5.54 -15.65
C ILE A 84 -2.72 -4.03 -15.41
N GLU A 85 -1.51 -3.56 -15.09
CA GLU A 85 -1.20 -2.13 -14.95
C GLU A 85 -2.14 -1.37 -13.97
N ASP A 86 -2.50 -2.02 -12.86
CA ASP A 86 -3.42 -1.50 -11.84
C ASP A 86 -2.86 -1.72 -10.41
N PRO A 87 -2.52 -0.65 -9.66
CA PRO A 87 -1.98 -0.74 -8.30
C PRO A 87 -3.01 -1.23 -7.27
N THR A 88 -4.30 -1.27 -7.60
CA THR A 88 -5.37 -1.77 -6.73
C THR A 88 -5.55 -3.29 -6.82
N VAL A 89 -4.77 -3.95 -7.67
CA VAL A 89 -4.80 -5.39 -7.89
C VAL A 89 -3.54 -6.05 -7.34
N GLY A 90 -3.73 -7.07 -6.48
CA GLY A 90 -2.68 -7.93 -5.97
C GLY A 90 -2.52 -9.19 -6.80
N LEU A 91 -1.28 -9.65 -6.94
CA LEU A 91 -0.91 -10.91 -7.59
C LEU A 91 0.02 -11.70 -6.67
N CYS A 92 -0.28 -12.98 -6.48
CA CYS A 92 0.62 -13.91 -5.82
C CYS A 92 1.49 -14.59 -6.87
N GLU A 93 2.80 -14.43 -6.75
CA GLU A 93 3.75 -15.04 -7.69
C GLU A 93 3.85 -16.55 -7.50
N GLU A 94 3.54 -17.06 -6.30
CA GLU A 94 3.58 -18.49 -5.99
C GLU A 94 2.36 -19.25 -6.53
N CYS A 95 1.15 -18.85 -6.15
CA CYS A 95 -0.08 -19.56 -6.52
C CYS A 95 -0.85 -18.91 -7.68
N GLN A 96 -0.35 -17.79 -8.21
CA GLN A 96 -0.90 -17.11 -9.38
C GLN A 96 -2.32 -16.54 -9.17
N HIS A 97 -2.76 -16.48 -7.91
CA HIS A 97 -4.02 -15.86 -7.49
C HIS A 97 -3.97 -14.35 -7.65
N VAL A 98 -5.05 -13.78 -8.18
CA VAL A 98 -5.22 -12.34 -8.39
C VAL A 98 -6.43 -11.89 -7.58
N TRP A 99 -6.33 -10.75 -6.89
CA TRP A 99 -7.41 -10.22 -6.07
C TRP A 99 -7.36 -8.69 -6.02
N CYS A 100 -8.48 -8.07 -5.66
CA CYS A 100 -8.51 -6.64 -5.38
C CYS A 100 -7.96 -6.34 -3.97
N LEU A 101 -6.98 -5.44 -3.87
CA LEU A 101 -6.36 -5.03 -2.60
C LEU A 101 -7.32 -4.26 -1.69
N GLU A 102 -8.38 -3.66 -2.23
CA GLU A 102 -9.31 -2.86 -1.42
C GLU A 102 -10.43 -3.70 -0.80
N CYS A 103 -10.96 -4.69 -1.52
CA CYS A 103 -12.10 -5.49 -1.08
C CYS A 103 -11.79 -6.97 -0.87
N MET A 104 -10.56 -7.41 -1.17
CA MET A 104 -10.07 -8.79 -1.06
C MET A 104 -10.82 -9.80 -1.94
N THR A 105 -11.62 -9.33 -2.90
CA THR A 105 -12.35 -10.21 -3.81
C THR A 105 -11.40 -10.81 -4.86
N PRO A 106 -11.45 -12.13 -5.09
CA PRO A 106 -10.73 -12.77 -6.19
C PRO A 106 -11.13 -12.17 -7.54
N LEU A 107 -10.14 -11.94 -8.40
CA LEU A 107 -10.36 -11.43 -9.76
C LEU A 107 -10.02 -12.53 -10.76
N ASP A 108 -10.80 -12.59 -11.84
CA ASP A 108 -10.50 -13.46 -12.97
C ASP A 108 -9.42 -12.80 -13.84
N ARG A 109 -8.51 -13.60 -14.40
CA ARG A 109 -7.43 -13.07 -15.26
C ARG A 109 -7.93 -12.34 -16.51
N ASP A 110 -9.15 -12.64 -16.94
CA ASP A 110 -9.80 -12.04 -18.11
C ASP A 110 -10.66 -10.81 -17.73
N GLY A 111 -10.84 -10.54 -16.43
CA GLY A 111 -11.65 -9.46 -15.87
C GLY A 111 -11.02 -8.92 -14.59
N LEU A 112 -10.07 -8.00 -14.77
CA LEU A 112 -9.31 -7.36 -13.68
C LEU A 112 -10.06 -6.19 -13.06
N ASP A 113 -11.14 -5.75 -13.71
CA ASP A 113 -12.05 -4.76 -13.17
C ASP A 113 -12.81 -5.39 -11.99
N CYS A 114 -12.50 -4.92 -10.78
CA CYS A 114 -13.22 -5.39 -9.62
C CYS A 114 -14.67 -4.88 -9.66
N PRO A 115 -15.69 -5.76 -9.57
CA PRO A 115 -17.09 -5.35 -9.67
C PRO A 115 -17.55 -4.35 -8.61
N HIS A 116 -16.79 -4.21 -7.50
CA HIS A 116 -17.13 -3.22 -6.47
C HIS A 116 -17.07 -1.78 -6.99
N TRP A 117 -16.28 -1.51 -8.04
CA TRP A 117 -16.17 -0.18 -8.61
C TRP A 117 -17.49 0.28 -9.21
N GLU A 118 -18.19 -0.60 -9.93
CA GLU A 118 -19.53 -0.32 -10.48
C GLU A 118 -20.53 -0.03 -9.35
N ILE A 119 -20.52 -0.84 -8.29
CA ILE A 119 -21.40 -0.67 -7.12
C ILE A 119 -21.12 0.67 -6.42
N CYS A 120 -19.86 1.05 -6.29
CA CYS A 120 -19.43 2.30 -5.67
C CYS A 120 -19.77 3.52 -6.52
N ASP A 121 -19.65 3.43 -7.85
CA ASP A 121 -19.97 4.52 -8.77
C ASP A 121 -21.49 4.76 -8.87
N ASP A 122 -22.30 3.70 -8.83
CA ASP A 122 -23.75 3.79 -8.74
C ASP A 122 -24.23 4.23 -7.35
N CYS A 123 -23.35 4.24 -6.35
CA CYS A 123 -23.66 4.69 -5.02
C CYS A 123 -23.76 6.22 -4.97
N GLN A 124 -24.97 6.75 -5.12
CA GLN A 124 -25.28 8.18 -5.02
C GLN A 124 -25.12 8.78 -3.60
N GLU A 125 -24.49 8.06 -2.67
CA GLU A 125 -24.18 8.62 -1.35
C GLU A 125 -23.04 9.64 -1.46
N ASP A 126 -23.19 10.75 -0.72
CA ASP A 126 -22.16 11.78 -0.63
C ASP A 126 -20.82 11.15 -0.24
N PHE A 127 -19.77 11.44 -1.02
CA PHE A 127 -18.39 10.96 -0.82
C PHE A 127 -17.91 11.09 0.63
N LYS A 128 -18.41 12.08 1.37
CA LYS A 128 -18.02 12.33 2.77
C LYS A 128 -18.80 11.51 3.80
N ARG A 129 -19.85 10.79 3.40
CA ARG A 129 -20.81 10.10 4.28
C ARG A 129 -20.86 8.60 4.06
N CYS A 130 -20.37 8.10 2.94
CA CYS A 130 -20.29 6.66 2.71
C CYS A 130 -19.18 6.06 3.59
N HIS A 131 -19.58 5.52 4.74
CA HIS A 131 -18.69 4.91 5.73
C HIS A 131 -17.90 3.71 5.22
N ALA A 132 -18.30 3.14 4.07
CA ALA A 132 -17.67 1.97 3.49
C ALA A 132 -16.71 2.27 2.33
N ARG A 133 -16.61 3.54 1.89
CA ARG A 133 -15.71 3.90 0.79
C ARG A 133 -14.27 3.94 1.31
N GLY A 134 -13.41 3.05 0.80
CA GLY A 134 -12.01 2.88 1.23
C GLY A 134 -11.79 1.86 2.35
N TYR A 135 -12.85 1.32 2.96
CA TYR A 135 -12.82 0.16 3.85
C TYR A 135 -13.98 -0.77 3.45
N LEU A 136 -13.80 -1.38 2.29
CA LEU A 136 -14.84 -2.08 1.54
C LEU A 136 -15.30 -3.45 2.09
N PRO A 137 -14.54 -4.23 2.90
CA PRO A 137 -15.05 -5.52 3.36
C PRO A 137 -16.27 -5.38 4.28
N GLU A 138 -16.67 -4.17 4.69
CA GLU A 138 -17.89 -3.91 5.46
C GLU A 138 -19.02 -3.25 4.67
N CYS A 139 -18.83 -2.92 3.39
CA CYS A 139 -19.88 -2.29 2.59
C CYS A 139 -21.11 -3.20 2.46
N PRO A 140 -22.31 -2.78 2.94
CA PRO A 140 -23.50 -3.60 2.86
C PRO A 140 -23.87 -3.95 1.42
N LYS A 141 -23.67 -3.02 0.47
CA LYS A 141 -23.99 -3.21 -0.95
C LYS A 141 -23.10 -4.26 -1.62
N ILE A 142 -21.81 -4.27 -1.27
CA ILE A 142 -20.86 -5.28 -1.74
C ILE A 142 -21.19 -6.65 -1.12
N LYS A 143 -21.52 -6.70 0.18
CA LYS A 143 -21.93 -7.95 0.86
C LYS A 143 -23.24 -8.53 0.32
N SER A 144 -24.17 -7.71 -0.16
CA SER A 144 -25.47 -8.16 -0.66
C SER A 144 -25.45 -8.67 -2.10
N GLY A 145 -24.38 -8.44 -2.86
CA GLY A 145 -24.31 -8.81 -4.28
C GLY A 145 -25.40 -8.15 -5.13
N GLN A 146 -25.76 -6.91 -4.82
CA GLN A 146 -26.85 -6.15 -5.43
C GLN A 146 -26.38 -4.82 -5.99
#